data_AF-A0AA86U6R0-F1
#
_entry.id   AF-A0AA86U6R0-F1
#
_cell.length_a   1.000
_cell.length_b   1.000
_cell.length_c   1.000
_cell.angle_alpha   90.00
_cell.angle_beta   90.00
_cell.angle_gamma   90.00
#
_symmetry.space_group_name_H-M   'P 1'
#
loop_
_entity.id
_entity.type
_entity.pdbx_description
1 polymer ?
#
loop_
_entity_poly.entity_id
_entity_poly.type
_entity_poly.pdbx_seq_one_letter_code
_entity_poly.pdbx_strand_id
1 'polypeptide(L)'
;MNATQLLGQCMELLTQIHLVNHQMDEIRAKTNRRRVKWSSDEEELLTFCVQMFGPNEYKKYSQVLGTKTKTQIYYHLRHMQENCLQE
;
A
#
# COMPACT_ATOMS: atom_id res chain seq x y z
N MET A 1 -33.10 19.76 -26.17
CA MET A 1 -32.98 18.91 -24.98
C MET A 1 -33.84 19.54 -23.89
N ASN A 2 -34.90 18.86 -23.45
CA ASN A 2 -35.84 19.41 -22.47
C ASN A 2 -35.45 18.97 -21.04
N ALA A 3 -35.99 19.66 -20.02
CA ALA A 3 -35.58 19.48 -18.63
C ALA A 3 -35.77 18.03 -18.11
N THR A 4 -36.76 17.31 -18.63
CA THR A 4 -37.03 15.91 -18.27
C THR A 4 -36.00 14.94 -18.88
N GLN A 5 -35.53 15.20 -20.11
CA GLN A 5 -34.43 14.44 -20.71
C GLN A 5 -33.11 14.65 -19.97
N LEU A 6 -32.83 15.89 -19.54
CA LEU A 6 -31.61 16.22 -18.80
C LEU A 6 -31.60 15.54 -17.40
N LEU A 7 -32.73 15.58 -16.68
CA LEU A 7 -32.86 14.88 -15.40
C LEU A 7 -32.70 13.37 -15.54
N GLY A 8 -33.26 12.77 -16.59
CA GLY A 8 -33.07 11.34 -16.90
C GLY A 8 -31.60 10.98 -17.11
N GLN A 9 -30.87 11.75 -17.92
CA GLN A 9 -29.44 11.56 -18.16
C GLN A 9 -28.59 11.74 -16.89
N CYS A 10 -28.91 12.74 -16.06
CA CYS A 10 -28.20 12.95 -14.79
C CYS A 10 -28.41 11.79 -13.81
N MET A 11 -29.63 11.26 -13.70
CA MET A 11 -29.93 10.12 -12.82
C MET A 11 -29.22 8.84 -13.29
N GLU A 12 -29.12 8.64 -14.60
CA GLU A 12 -28.40 7.51 -15.19
C GLU A 12 -26.90 7.60 -14.92
N LEU A 13 -26.30 8.78 -15.10
CA LEU A 13 -24.90 9.05 -14.78
C LEU A 13 -24.59 8.89 -13.28
N LEU A 14 -25.45 9.39 -12.40
CA LEU A 14 -25.28 9.25 -10.95
C LEU A 14 -25.34 7.77 -10.51
N THR A 15 -26.21 6.97 -11.15
CA THR A 15 -26.30 5.53 -10.89
C THR A 15 -25.04 4.80 -11.36
N GLN A 16 -24.52 5.16 -12.54
CA GLN A 16 -23.26 4.62 -13.05
C GLN A 16 -22.08 4.96 -12.14
N ILE A 17 -21.98 6.21 -11.67
CA ILE A 17 -20.94 6.64 -10.73
C ILE A 17 -21.03 5.86 -9.41
N HIS A 18 -22.24 5.68 -8.87
CA HIS A 18 -22.44 4.93 -7.64
C HIS A 18 -22.02 3.46 -7.80
N LEU A 19 -22.38 2.84 -8.93
CA LEU A 19 -21.97 1.47 -9.25
C LEU A 19 -20.45 1.33 -9.36
N VAL A 20 -19.78 2.27 -10.03
CA VAL A 20 -18.31 2.28 -10.15
C VAL A 20 -17.67 2.45 -8.78
N ASN A 21 -18.17 3.35 -7.94
CA ASN A 21 -17.65 3.54 -6.59
C ASN A 21 -17.80 2.27 -5.74
N HIS A 22 -18.95 1.61 -5.79
CA HIS A 22 -19.18 0.34 -5.09
C HIS A 22 -18.21 -0.75 -5.59
N GLN A 23 -18.03 -0.87 -6.90
CA GLN A 23 -17.06 -1.81 -7.48
C GLN A 23 -15.62 -1.48 -7.03
N MET A 24 -15.27 -0.20 -6.96
CA MET A 24 -13.96 0.25 -6.47
C MET A 24 -13.77 -0.08 -4.98
N ASP A 25 -14.81 0.08 -4.15
CA ASP A 25 -14.74 -0.26 -2.73
C ASP A 25 -14.66 -1.77 -2.50
N GLU A 26 -15.33 -2.58 -3.32
CA GLU A 26 -15.13 -4.03 -3.33
C GLU A 26 -13.71 -4.42 -3.74
N ILE A 27 -13.16 -3.79 -4.78
CA ILE A 27 -11.78 -4.02 -5.23
C ILE A 27 -10.82 -3.62 -4.11
N ARG A 28 -11.04 -2.47 -3.46
CA ARG A 28 -10.25 -2.01 -2.30
C ARG A 28 -10.35 -2.99 -1.14
N ALA A 29 -11.54 -3.48 -0.81
CA ALA A 29 -11.71 -4.47 0.25
C ALA A 29 -11.02 -5.81 -0.07
N LYS A 30 -11.10 -6.26 -1.34
CA LYS A 30 -10.46 -7.49 -1.83
C LYS A 30 -8.93 -7.36 -1.95
N THR A 31 -8.41 -6.15 -2.21
CA THR A 31 -6.98 -5.84 -2.31
C THR A 31 -6.36 -5.41 -0.99
N ASN A 32 -7.16 -4.93 -0.03
CA ASN A 32 -6.78 -4.68 1.37
C ASN A 32 -6.62 -5.99 2.16
N ARG A 33 -6.11 -7.03 1.51
CA ARG A 33 -5.53 -8.19 2.19
C ARG A 33 -4.30 -7.69 2.94
N ARG A 34 -4.55 -7.22 4.16
CA ARG A 34 -3.61 -7.06 5.28
C ARG A 34 -2.26 -6.52 4.80
N ARG A 35 -2.13 -5.19 4.67
CA ARG A 35 -0.80 -4.57 4.78
C ARG A 35 -0.21 -5.06 6.10
N VAL A 36 0.74 -5.98 6.03
CA VAL A 36 1.37 -6.55 7.21
C VAL A 36 2.07 -5.39 7.91
N LYS A 37 1.56 -5.02 9.08
CA LYS A 37 2.12 -3.94 9.88
C LYS A 37 3.55 -4.32 10.29
N TRP A 38 4.45 -3.35 10.27
CA TRP A 38 5.78 -3.50 10.85
C TRP A 38 5.67 -3.34 12.37
N SER A 39 6.18 -4.31 13.12
CA SER A 39 6.37 -4.16 14.56
C SER A 39 7.70 -3.47 14.85
N SER A 40 7.83 -2.89 16.04
CA SER A 40 9.10 -2.29 16.49
C SER A 40 10.25 -3.30 16.46
N ASP A 41 10.02 -4.54 16.91
CA ASP A 41 11.00 -5.62 16.86
C ASP A 41 11.47 -5.90 15.41
N GLU A 42 10.56 -5.87 14.43
CA GLU A 42 10.91 -6.07 13.02
C GLU A 42 11.72 -4.90 12.46
N GLU A 43 11.45 -3.68 12.88
CA GLU A 43 12.21 -2.48 12.48
C GLU A 43 13.61 -2.45 13.11
N GLU A 44 13.73 -2.84 14.39
CA GLU A 44 15.02 -3.00 15.05
C GLU A 44 15.86 -4.09 14.37
N LEU A 45 15.25 -5.24 14.08
CA LEU A 45 15.92 -6.34 13.40
C LEU A 45 16.34 -5.96 11.97
N LEU A 46 15.49 -5.19 11.27
CA LEU A 46 15.81 -4.65 9.95
C LEU A 46 16.99 -3.68 10.01
N THR A 47 17.02 -2.78 11.00
CA THR A 47 18.13 -1.83 11.21
C THR A 47 19.44 -2.57 11.49
N PHE A 48 19.38 -3.59 12.34
CA PHE A 48 20.53 -4.47 12.61
C PHE A 48 21.01 -5.20 11.35
N CYS A 49 20.10 -5.71 10.52
CA CYS A 49 20.48 -6.35 9.26
C CYS A 49 21.18 -5.39 8.30
N VAL A 50 20.72 -4.14 8.19
CA VAL A 50 21.35 -3.11 7.36
C VAL A 50 22.76 -2.80 7.85
N GLN A 51 22.95 -2.65 9.15
CA GLN A 51 24.27 -2.42 9.76
C GLN A 51 25.20 -3.61 9.59
N MET A 52 24.70 -4.84 9.74
CA MET A 52 25.52 -6.05 9.75
C MET A 52 25.92 -6.52 8.35
N PHE A 53 24.99 -6.52 7.39
CA PHE A 53 25.25 -7.04 6.04
C PHE A 53 25.57 -5.95 5.01
N GLY A 54 25.37 -4.67 5.35
CA GLY A 54 25.46 -3.56 4.40
C GLY A 54 24.22 -3.44 3.51
N PRO A 55 24.09 -2.34 2.73
CA PRO A 55 22.91 -2.04 1.94
C PRO A 55 22.69 -3.04 0.79
N ASN A 56 21.45 -3.13 0.30
CA ASN A 56 21.02 -3.98 -0.83
C ASN A 56 21.02 -5.50 -0.61
N GLU A 57 21.33 -5.99 0.59
CA GLU A 57 21.31 -7.43 0.91
C GLU A 57 19.90 -7.95 1.28
N TYR A 58 18.85 -7.51 0.58
CA TYR A 58 17.45 -7.79 0.91
C TYR A 58 17.10 -9.28 1.01
N LYS A 59 17.84 -10.13 0.30
CA LYS A 59 17.66 -11.59 0.39
C LYS A 59 18.01 -12.11 1.78
N LYS A 60 19.10 -11.62 2.38
CA LYS A 60 19.51 -11.99 3.74
C LYS A 60 18.55 -11.43 4.77
N TYR A 61 18.10 -10.18 4.57
CA TYR A 61 17.15 -9.54 5.49
C TYR A 61 15.84 -10.34 5.58
N SER A 62 15.31 -10.77 4.44
CA SER A 62 14.09 -11.57 4.39
C SER A 62 14.24 -12.94 5.05
N GLN A 63 15.44 -13.54 4.99
CA GLN A 63 15.74 -14.78 5.70
C GLN A 63 15.79 -14.59 7.23
N VAL A 64 16.33 -13.47 7.69
CA VAL A 64 16.42 -13.14 9.12
C VAL A 64 15.06 -12.73 9.69
N LEU A 65 14.32 -11.88 8.98
CA LEU A 65 12.98 -11.43 9.39
C LEU A 65 11.96 -12.56 9.34
N GLY A 66 12.01 -13.43 8.33
CA GLY A 66 11.11 -14.58 8.14
C GLY A 66 9.66 -14.23 7.81
N THR A 67 9.15 -13.10 8.32
CA THR A 67 7.77 -12.62 8.19
C THR A 67 7.58 -11.65 7.02
N LYS A 68 8.67 -11.07 6.51
CA LYS A 68 8.66 -10.04 5.46
C LYS A 68 9.39 -10.51 4.21
N THR A 69 8.78 -10.24 3.06
CA THR A 69 9.36 -10.49 1.74
C THR A 69 10.38 -9.41 1.37
N LYS A 70 11.30 -9.72 0.45
CA LYS A 70 12.28 -8.74 -0.07
C LYS A 70 11.63 -7.45 -0.55
N THR A 71 10.51 -7.56 -1.26
CA THR A 71 9.78 -6.42 -1.81
C THR A 71 9.23 -5.54 -0.70
N GLN A 72 8.63 -6.12 0.34
CA GLN A 72 8.16 -5.36 1.50
C GLN A 72 9.30 -4.64 2.22
N ILE A 73 10.44 -5.31 2.38
CA ILE A 73 11.63 -4.73 3.02
C ILE A 73 12.19 -3.56 2.22
N TYR A 74 12.31 -3.70 0.89
CA TYR A 74 12.77 -2.64 0.00
C TYR A 74 11.90 -1.38 0.12
N TYR A 75 10.57 -1.54 -0.01
CA TYR A 75 9.66 -0.40 0.09
C TYR A 75 9.65 0.23 1.48
N HIS A 76 9.78 -0.57 2.54
CA HIS A 76 9.86 -0.06 3.91
C HIS A 76 11.14 0.76 4.13
N LEU A 77 12.31 0.23 3.76
CA LEU A 77 13.58 0.94 3.87
C LEU A 77 13.59 2.24 3.06
N ARG A 78 13.06 2.20 1.83
CA ARG A 78 12.94 3.40 1.01
C ARG A 78 12.09 4.47 1.69
N HIS A 79 10.95 4.08 2.26
CA HIS A 79 10.09 5.01 2.99
C HIS A 79 10.78 5.54 4.25
N MET A 80 11.51 4.71 5.00
CA MET A 80 12.30 5.16 6.16
C MET A 80 13.35 6.21 5.75
N GLN A 81 14.05 5.99 4.63
CA GLN A 81 15.04 6.92 4.09
C GLN A 81 14.42 8.25 3.63
N GLU A 82 13.26 8.19 2.96
CA GLU A 82 12.54 9.39 2.49
C GLU A 82 12.07 10.27 3.67
N ASN A 83 11.65 9.67 4.79
CA ASN A 83 11.27 10.43 5.98
C ASN A 83 12.47 11.04 6.72
N CYS A 84 13.65 10.39 6.71
CA CYS A 84 14.89 10.96 7.24
C CYS A 84 15.41 12.19 6.45
N LEU A 85 14.92 12.43 5.23
CA LEU A 85 15.36 13.56 4.38
C LEU A 85 14.46 14.80 4.49
N GLN A 86 13.40 14.75 5.29
CA GLN A 86 12.45 15.85 5.49
C GLN A 86 12.61 16.60 6.82
N GLU A 87 13.60 16.22 7.64
CA GLU A 87 14.06 16.95 8.85
C GLU A 87 15.35 17.71 8.57
#